data_AF-A0A2V7JUL0-F1
#
_entry.id   AF-A0A2V7JUL0-F1
#
_cell.length_a   1.000
_cell.length_b   1.000
_cell.length_c   1.000
_cell.angle_alpha   90.00
_cell.angle_beta   90.00
_cell.angle_gamma   90.00
#
_symmetry.space_group_name_H-M   'P 1'
#
loop_
_entity.id
_entity.type
_entity.pdbx_description
1 polymer ?
#
loop_
_entity_poly.entity_id
_entity_poly.type
_entity_poly.pdbx_seq_one_letter_code
_entity_poly.pdbx_strand_id
1 'polypeptide(L)'
;MELRDRTAMILGGSGLVGHAVARRLLAAAPRRIVLVALFEEEVKATAEALEPYRGRAAIEVEWGNVFVSAALARLEHGALVANAEHRAVLLRDALGELTDDVLHRSFLYQLLMKYRPDAVVDSINTATAFAYQDVVKSAQELLALAGAGTLDRAAVERHVLLLTTPQLIRHVQILVEALRRAETKAYVKVGTSGTGGMGFNIPYTHSEERPSRTLLAKSAVAGAQSLLLFLLGRTPGLPATVEIKPTATIGWREIGFGPIRSKGKAIPLVDCPEPVPVSHAFRPDAQPWCDLGRPLEGVFIDVGENGLFARDEFETVTALGQMEFITPEEIAEYVLMELEGRPTGRDVVAALDAATAGPTYRAGVLRAHAIEQLRALERQTKSRSVAYEMLGPPRLTKLLWEAHLCALLRPSVRALARSNAQELATEAHALVTRDAALRSHILSVGIPILAPDGEAVYRGRQVVVADDGADPRAAAPRGWVDLRPEQFGMWVKRAREIVAQAERRPSRAAESGSGVDWTALAADDAIEPARFATWVFRYEDRGERIKR
;
A
#
# COMPACT_ATOMS: atom_id res chain seq x y z
N MET A 1 -18.51 10.53 -6.81
CA MET A 1 -19.16 10.97 -5.56
C MET A 1 -19.52 12.44 -5.66
N GLU A 2 -20.55 12.91 -4.93
CA GLU A 2 -20.85 14.34 -4.83
C GLU A 2 -19.83 15.03 -3.91
N LEU A 3 -19.11 16.03 -4.44
CA LEU A 3 -18.03 16.75 -3.75
C LEU A 3 -18.53 17.94 -2.90
N ARG A 4 -19.77 18.37 -3.14
CA ARG A 4 -20.40 19.47 -2.40
C ARG A 4 -20.53 19.12 -0.91
N ASP A 5 -20.23 20.09 -0.05
CA ASP A 5 -20.31 19.95 1.41
C ASP A 5 -19.43 18.82 2.01
N ARG A 6 -18.44 18.32 1.24
CA ARG A 6 -17.47 17.30 1.67
C ARG A 6 -16.17 17.88 2.22
N THR A 7 -15.40 17.04 2.91
CA THR A 7 -14.01 17.32 3.28
C THR A 7 -13.06 16.64 2.29
N ALA A 8 -12.23 17.42 1.60
CA ALA A 8 -11.15 16.89 0.75
C ALA A 8 -9.78 17.20 1.37
N MET A 9 -8.85 16.26 1.31
CA MET A 9 -7.45 16.46 1.71
C MET A 9 -6.55 16.34 0.49
N ILE A 10 -5.59 17.24 0.34
CA ILE A 10 -4.63 17.26 -0.76
C ILE A 10 -3.23 17.12 -0.19
N LEU A 11 -2.62 15.95 -0.39
CA LEU A 11 -1.22 15.71 -0.05
C LEU A 11 -0.35 16.27 -1.17
N GLY A 12 0.59 17.16 -0.86
CA GLY A 12 1.34 17.92 -1.87
C GLY A 12 0.56 19.13 -2.40
N GLY A 13 -0.25 19.77 -1.55
CA GLY A 13 -1.13 20.87 -1.92
C GLY A 13 -0.42 22.13 -2.45
N SER A 14 0.85 22.35 -2.08
CA SER A 14 1.66 23.46 -2.59
C SER A 14 2.28 23.20 -3.97
N GLY A 15 2.25 21.96 -4.46
CA GLY A 15 2.75 21.62 -5.79
C GLY A 15 1.80 22.08 -6.89
N LEU A 16 2.30 22.19 -8.11
CA LEU A 16 1.55 22.61 -9.31
C LEU A 16 0.18 21.93 -9.43
N VAL A 17 0.17 20.60 -9.42
CA VAL A 17 -1.06 19.81 -9.55
C VAL A 17 -1.93 19.94 -8.31
N GLY A 18 -1.34 19.93 -7.11
CA GLY A 18 -2.09 20.07 -5.85
C GLY A 18 -2.86 21.39 -5.78
N HIS A 19 -2.23 22.48 -6.22
CA HIS A 19 -2.85 23.80 -6.29
C HIS A 19 -3.99 23.84 -7.32
N ALA A 20 -3.77 23.31 -8.53
CA ALA A 20 -4.81 23.26 -9.57
C ALA A 20 -6.00 22.39 -9.15
N VAL A 21 -5.75 21.24 -8.51
CA VAL A 21 -6.79 20.39 -7.91
C VAL A 21 -7.55 21.16 -6.84
N ALA A 22 -6.86 21.86 -5.93
CA ALA A 22 -7.51 22.63 -4.87
C ALA A 22 -8.45 23.69 -5.46
N ARG A 23 -7.98 24.46 -6.44
CA ARG A 23 -8.77 25.47 -7.14
C ARG A 23 -10.00 24.85 -7.81
N ARG A 24 -9.83 23.71 -8.48
CA ARG A 24 -10.93 23.01 -9.16
C ARG A 24 -11.93 22.39 -8.19
N LEU A 25 -11.47 21.86 -7.06
CA LEU A 25 -12.32 21.36 -5.97
C LEU A 25 -13.14 22.49 -5.34
N LEU A 26 -12.56 23.67 -5.11
CA LEU A 26 -13.31 24.81 -4.55
C LEU A 26 -14.52 25.21 -5.41
N ALA A 27 -14.42 25.06 -6.73
CA ALA A 27 -15.55 25.29 -7.64
C ALA A 27 -16.73 24.32 -7.41
N ALA A 28 -16.51 23.17 -6.79
CA ALA A 28 -17.55 22.21 -6.39
C ALA A 28 -18.18 22.53 -5.02
N ALA A 29 -17.81 23.65 -4.38
CA ALA A 29 -18.30 24.10 -3.07
C ALA A 29 -18.19 23.02 -1.96
N PRO A 30 -16.98 22.50 -1.68
CA PRO A 30 -16.75 21.59 -0.57
C PRO A 30 -16.94 22.34 0.75
N ARG A 31 -17.18 21.59 1.84
CA ARG A 31 -17.20 22.15 3.19
C ARG A 31 -15.79 22.55 3.63
N ARG A 32 -14.80 21.72 3.30
CA ARG A 32 -13.42 21.90 3.74
C ARG A 32 -12.42 21.33 2.72
N ILE A 33 -11.33 22.06 2.49
CA ILE A 33 -10.12 21.57 1.85
C ILE A 33 -8.97 21.64 2.87
N VAL A 34 -8.23 20.54 3.01
CA VAL A 34 -7.02 20.46 3.83
C VAL A 34 -5.83 20.36 2.90
N LEU A 35 -4.98 21.38 2.88
CA LEU A 35 -3.75 21.42 2.11
C LEU A 35 -2.61 20.90 2.99
N VAL A 36 -1.89 19.89 2.50
CA VAL A 36 -0.72 19.34 3.18
C VAL A 36 0.51 19.53 2.31
N ALA A 37 1.57 20.14 2.83
CA ALA A 37 2.85 20.27 2.12
C ALA A 37 4.03 19.87 3.00
N LEU A 38 5.25 19.91 2.46
CA LEU A 38 6.46 19.66 3.25
C LEU A 38 6.80 20.87 4.14
N PHE A 39 6.68 22.08 3.59
CA PHE A 39 7.08 23.33 4.25
C PHE A 39 5.88 24.22 4.60
N GLU A 40 5.97 24.87 5.77
CA GLU A 40 4.90 25.73 6.30
C GLU A 40 4.65 26.96 5.42
N GLU A 41 5.71 27.61 4.96
CA GLU A 41 5.62 28.83 4.14
C GLU A 41 4.93 28.54 2.80
N GLU A 42 5.27 27.43 2.16
CA GLU A 42 4.67 27.03 0.88
C GLU A 42 3.18 26.75 0.98
N VAL A 43 2.74 26.02 2.02
CA VAL A 43 1.32 25.69 2.17
C VAL A 43 0.48 26.91 2.55
N LYS A 44 1.03 27.82 3.36
CA LYS A 44 0.38 29.09 3.70
C LYS A 44 0.22 29.99 2.48
N ALA A 45 1.29 30.19 1.71
CA ALA A 45 1.23 30.95 0.46
C ALA A 45 0.22 30.35 -0.54
N THR A 46 0.14 29.02 -0.59
CA THR A 46 -0.85 28.32 -1.43
C THR A 46 -2.28 28.59 -0.94
N ALA A 47 -2.53 28.54 0.37
CA ALA A 47 -3.84 28.85 0.94
C ALA A 47 -4.27 30.29 0.66
N GLU A 48 -3.36 31.26 0.82
CA GLU A 48 -3.59 32.67 0.49
C GLU A 48 -3.94 32.87 -0.99
N ALA A 49 -3.21 32.21 -1.89
CA ALA A 49 -3.50 32.26 -3.33
C ALA A 49 -4.86 31.65 -3.71
N LEU A 50 -5.40 30.74 -2.88
CA LEU A 50 -6.70 30.10 -3.08
C LEU A 50 -7.86 30.88 -2.45
N GLU A 51 -7.58 31.89 -1.62
CA GLU A 51 -8.59 32.70 -0.94
C GLU A 51 -9.66 33.28 -1.88
N PRO A 52 -9.31 33.82 -3.06
CA PRO A 52 -10.30 34.35 -4.00
C PRO A 52 -11.30 33.31 -4.51
N TYR A 53 -10.95 32.02 -4.45
CA TYR A 53 -11.77 30.89 -4.91
C TYR A 53 -12.51 30.18 -3.77
N ARG A 54 -12.24 30.54 -2.50
CA ARG A 54 -12.71 29.83 -1.30
C ARG A 54 -14.22 29.61 -1.27
N GLY A 55 -15.00 30.61 -1.68
CA GLY A 55 -16.45 30.59 -1.50
C GLY A 55 -16.81 30.40 -0.02
N ARG A 56 -17.56 29.33 0.29
CA ARG A 56 -17.94 28.96 1.66
C ARG A 56 -17.03 27.90 2.31
N ALA A 57 -16.05 27.39 1.59
CA ALA A 57 -15.20 26.32 2.07
C ALA A 57 -14.25 26.81 3.16
N ALA A 58 -13.94 25.96 4.15
CA ALA A 58 -12.78 26.16 5.01
C ALA A 58 -11.51 25.68 4.28
N ILE A 59 -10.48 26.52 4.22
CA ILE A 59 -9.14 26.10 3.78
C ILE A 59 -8.27 25.95 5.03
N GLU A 60 -7.86 24.72 5.33
CA GLU A 60 -6.97 24.40 6.45
C GLU A 60 -5.62 23.92 5.91
N VAL A 61 -4.55 24.18 6.67
CA VAL A 61 -3.18 23.88 6.24
C VAL A 61 -2.45 23.01 7.25
N GLU A 62 -1.64 22.09 6.76
CA GLU A 62 -0.76 21.22 7.52
C GLU A 62 0.57 21.07 6.81
N TRP A 63 1.64 20.83 7.57
CA TRP A 63 2.96 20.67 6.98
C TRP A 63 3.83 19.65 7.72
N GLY A 64 4.71 19.03 6.95
CA GLY A 64 5.70 18.06 7.41
C GLY A 64 5.76 16.83 6.51
N ASN A 65 6.81 16.04 6.71
CA ASN A 65 7.03 14.80 6.00
C ASN A 65 6.02 13.72 6.43
N VAL A 66 5.05 13.43 5.56
CA VAL A 66 3.99 12.42 5.79
C VAL A 66 4.50 10.97 5.80
N PHE A 67 5.76 10.73 5.42
CA PHE A 67 6.38 9.41 5.39
C PHE A 67 6.98 8.99 6.74
N VAL A 68 6.99 9.88 7.75
CA VAL A 68 7.60 9.62 9.06
C VAL A 68 6.61 9.86 10.21
N SER A 69 7.06 9.63 11.44
CA SER A 69 6.26 9.91 12.64
C SER A 69 6.06 11.42 12.85
N ALA A 70 4.96 11.81 13.48
CA ALA A 70 4.59 13.22 13.68
C ALA A 70 5.65 14.02 14.44
N ALA A 71 6.34 13.39 15.40
CA ALA A 71 7.45 14.01 16.14
C ALA A 71 8.66 14.34 15.25
N LEU A 72 8.83 13.62 14.15
CA LEU A 72 9.95 13.76 13.22
C LEU A 72 9.56 14.51 11.94
N ALA A 73 8.27 14.74 11.70
CA ALA A 73 7.73 15.24 10.42
C ALA A 73 8.24 16.63 10.04
N ARG A 74 8.65 17.45 11.01
CA ARG A 74 9.13 18.83 10.77
C ARG A 74 10.65 18.95 10.79
N LEU A 75 11.37 17.83 10.87
CA LEU A 75 12.82 17.81 10.85
C LEU A 75 13.34 17.61 9.43
N GLU A 76 14.43 18.31 9.11
CA GLU A 76 15.16 18.13 7.87
C GLU A 76 15.75 16.71 7.78
N HIS A 77 15.76 16.14 6.58
CA HIS A 77 16.24 14.77 6.35
C HIS A 77 17.68 14.55 6.85
N GLY A 78 18.57 15.53 6.63
CA GLY A 78 19.95 15.46 7.12
C GLY A 78 20.03 15.36 8.65
N ALA A 79 19.17 16.07 9.38
CA ALA A 79 19.12 16.04 10.84
C ALA A 79 18.56 14.70 11.37
N LEU A 80 17.59 14.12 10.67
CA LEU A 80 17.05 12.79 10.97
C LEU A 80 18.13 11.71 10.84
N VAL A 81 18.89 11.73 9.74
CA VAL A 81 19.89 10.69 9.45
C VAL A 81 21.16 10.86 10.29
N ALA A 82 21.50 12.08 10.71
CA ALA A 82 22.65 12.34 11.58
C ALA A 82 22.46 11.78 13.00
N ASN A 83 21.25 11.86 13.55
CA ASN A 83 20.96 11.45 14.92
C ASN A 83 20.67 9.93 15.03
N ALA A 84 21.32 9.25 15.98
CA ALA A 84 21.19 7.80 16.16
C ALA A 84 19.80 7.36 16.67
N GLU A 85 19.18 8.13 17.55
CA GLU A 85 17.84 7.84 18.09
C GLU A 85 16.77 7.98 17.00
N HIS A 86 16.88 9.03 16.17
CA HIS A 86 15.99 9.23 15.03
C HIS A 86 16.12 8.08 14.02
N ARG A 87 17.35 7.67 13.65
CA ARG A 87 17.56 6.51 12.77
C ARG A 87 16.94 5.24 13.34
N ALA A 88 17.08 4.99 14.64
CA ALA A 88 16.51 3.81 15.28
C ALA A 88 14.97 3.78 15.21
N VAL A 89 14.31 4.95 15.34
CA VAL A 89 12.86 5.06 15.15
C VAL A 89 12.49 4.80 13.69
N LEU A 90 13.16 5.44 12.73
CA LEU A 90 12.87 5.28 11.30
C LEU A 90 13.04 3.81 10.84
N LEU A 91 14.10 3.14 11.28
CA LEU A 91 14.36 1.74 10.96
C LEU A 91 13.29 0.81 11.55
N ARG A 92 12.90 1.05 12.81
CA ARG A 92 11.82 0.27 13.47
C ARG A 92 10.50 0.46 12.74
N ASP A 93 10.17 1.69 12.35
CA ASP A 93 8.92 2.02 11.68
C ASP A 93 8.88 1.43 10.28
N ALA A 94 10.00 1.45 9.55
CA ALA A 94 10.08 0.88 8.20
C ALA A 94 10.06 -0.66 8.20
N LEU A 95 10.90 -1.28 9.04
CA LEU A 95 11.22 -2.72 8.96
C LEU A 95 10.51 -3.61 10.00
N GLY A 96 10.01 -3.05 11.11
CA GLY A 96 9.36 -3.82 12.18
C GLY A 96 7.95 -4.26 11.84
N GLU A 97 7.25 -4.92 12.76
CA GLU A 97 5.83 -5.25 12.58
C GLU A 97 4.95 -3.99 12.55
N LEU A 98 3.85 -4.02 11.78
CA LEU A 98 2.86 -2.94 11.82
C LEU A 98 2.01 -3.07 13.09
N THR A 99 2.40 -2.36 14.14
CA THR A 99 1.60 -2.27 15.38
C THR A 99 0.71 -1.03 15.39
N ASP A 100 -0.31 -1.04 16.26
CA ASP A 100 -1.12 0.16 16.50
C ASP A 100 -0.25 1.35 16.96
N ASP A 101 0.84 1.12 17.71
CA ASP A 101 1.75 2.19 18.11
C ASP A 101 2.47 2.83 16.91
N VAL A 102 2.84 2.04 15.89
CA VAL A 102 3.43 2.55 14.64
C VAL A 102 2.40 3.40 13.90
N LEU A 103 1.15 2.91 13.83
CA LEU A 103 0.06 3.65 13.19
C LEU A 103 -0.20 4.98 13.89
N HIS A 104 -0.42 4.98 15.22
CA HIS A 104 -0.78 6.19 15.96
C HIS A 104 0.30 7.28 15.96
N ARG A 105 1.59 6.91 15.86
CA ARG A 105 2.68 7.90 15.76
C ARG A 105 2.89 8.42 14.34
N SER A 106 2.40 7.75 13.31
CA SER A 106 2.56 8.20 11.92
C SER A 106 1.89 9.55 11.69
N PHE A 107 2.59 10.48 11.02
CA PHE A 107 2.03 11.78 10.73
C PHE A 107 0.83 11.70 9.79
N LEU A 108 0.93 10.91 8.71
CA LEU A 108 -0.16 10.67 7.78
C LEU A 108 -1.42 10.13 8.48
N TYR A 109 -1.24 9.16 9.38
CA TYR A 109 -2.35 8.60 10.15
C TYR A 109 -3.05 9.67 10.99
N GLN A 110 -2.27 10.47 11.72
CA GLN A 110 -2.81 11.54 12.56
C GLN A 110 -3.60 12.57 11.74
N LEU A 111 -3.10 12.95 10.56
CA LEU A 111 -3.82 13.84 9.64
C LEU A 111 -5.17 13.24 9.21
N LEU A 112 -5.18 11.98 8.76
CA LEU A 112 -6.39 11.31 8.31
C LEU A 112 -7.41 11.14 9.44
N MET A 113 -6.96 10.86 10.67
CA MET A 113 -7.84 10.79 11.84
C MET A 113 -8.37 12.16 12.27
N LYS A 114 -7.55 13.22 12.21
CA LYS A 114 -7.94 14.59 12.57
C LYS A 114 -9.04 15.11 11.66
N TYR A 115 -8.90 14.90 10.35
CA TYR A 115 -9.78 15.52 9.36
C TYR A 115 -10.90 14.63 8.84
N ARG A 116 -10.73 13.30 8.94
CA ARG A 116 -11.63 12.29 8.36
C ARG A 116 -12.11 12.67 6.95
N PRO A 117 -11.19 12.85 5.99
CA PRO A 117 -11.57 13.34 4.68
C PRO A 117 -12.43 12.32 3.93
N ASP A 118 -13.46 12.81 3.24
CA ASP A 118 -14.29 12.03 2.33
C ASP A 118 -13.47 11.63 1.09
N ALA A 119 -12.57 12.50 0.63
CA ALA A 119 -11.67 12.25 -0.50
C ALA A 119 -10.23 12.71 -0.19
N VAL A 120 -9.25 11.92 -0.64
CA VAL A 120 -7.83 12.27 -0.56
C VAL A 120 -7.27 12.33 -1.98
N VAL A 121 -6.65 13.46 -2.34
CA VAL A 121 -5.85 13.58 -3.56
C VAL A 121 -4.38 13.66 -3.16
N ASP A 122 -3.61 12.65 -3.53
CA ASP A 122 -2.18 12.58 -3.27
C ASP A 122 -1.40 12.98 -4.52
N SER A 123 -0.93 14.22 -4.54
CA SER A 123 -0.05 14.78 -5.57
C SER A 123 1.43 14.81 -5.15
N ILE A 124 1.82 14.10 -4.09
CA ILE A 124 3.23 13.95 -3.72
C ILE A 124 3.90 12.98 -4.70
N ASN A 125 5.04 13.36 -5.27
CA ASN A 125 5.85 12.41 -6.03
C ASN A 125 6.56 11.42 -5.08
N THR A 126 5.83 10.39 -4.60
CA THR A 126 6.33 9.39 -3.65
C THR A 126 7.59 8.69 -4.18
N ALA A 127 7.64 8.44 -5.49
CA ALA A 127 8.80 7.84 -6.13
C ALA A 127 10.04 8.73 -6.03
N THR A 128 9.90 10.06 -6.24
CA THR A 128 11.00 11.01 -5.99
C THR A 128 11.40 11.03 -4.53
N ALA A 129 10.43 11.05 -3.61
CA ALA A 129 10.69 11.11 -2.17
C ALA A 129 11.55 9.94 -1.65
N PHE A 130 11.39 8.73 -2.22
CA PHE A 130 12.18 7.56 -1.83
C PHE A 130 13.41 7.29 -2.71
N ALA A 131 13.31 7.46 -4.04
CA ALA A 131 14.35 6.95 -4.95
C ALA A 131 15.59 7.84 -5.10
N TYR A 132 15.54 9.10 -4.66
CA TYR A 132 16.62 10.08 -4.94
C TYR A 132 17.86 9.98 -4.06
N GLN A 133 17.92 9.01 -3.15
CA GLN A 133 18.99 8.95 -2.15
C GLN A 133 20.22 8.12 -2.61
N ASP A 134 20.43 7.98 -3.94
CA ASP A 134 21.52 7.23 -4.59
C ASP A 134 21.97 5.97 -3.83
N VAL A 135 21.07 4.99 -3.77
CA VAL A 135 21.29 3.70 -3.09
C VAL A 135 22.52 2.96 -3.61
N VAL A 136 22.88 3.16 -4.88
CA VAL A 136 24.02 2.50 -5.53
C VAL A 136 25.32 3.07 -4.99
N LYS A 137 25.45 4.40 -4.96
CA LYS A 137 26.61 5.06 -4.36
C LYS A 137 26.76 4.68 -2.90
N SER A 138 25.68 4.70 -2.13
CA SER A 138 25.72 4.28 -0.72
C SER A 138 26.16 2.82 -0.55
N ALA A 139 25.71 1.91 -1.42
CA ALA A 139 26.16 0.51 -1.37
C ALA A 139 27.66 0.39 -1.66
N GLN A 140 28.18 1.14 -2.64
CA GLN A 140 29.61 1.16 -2.97
C GLN A 140 30.45 1.72 -1.81
N GLU A 141 29.99 2.81 -1.19
CA GLU A 141 30.63 3.39 0.00
C GLU A 141 30.64 2.39 1.16
N LEU A 142 29.53 1.68 1.38
CA LEU A 142 29.42 0.66 2.43
C LEU A 142 30.40 -0.51 2.20
N LEU A 143 30.51 -0.98 0.95
CA LEU A 143 31.46 -2.02 0.56
C LEU A 143 32.92 -1.56 0.71
N ALA A 144 33.22 -0.30 0.39
CA ALA A 144 34.56 0.27 0.58
C ALA A 144 34.93 0.35 2.07
N LEU A 145 34.01 0.81 2.93
CA LEU A 145 34.20 0.83 4.39
C LEU A 145 34.40 -0.58 4.95
N ALA A 146 33.64 -1.56 4.46
CA ALA A 146 33.80 -2.96 4.84
C ALA A 146 35.18 -3.51 4.43
N GLY A 147 35.62 -3.26 3.19
CA GLY A 147 36.93 -3.67 2.69
C GLY A 147 38.09 -3.01 3.43
N ALA A 148 37.91 -1.77 3.90
CA ALA A 148 38.88 -1.05 4.72
C ALA A 148 38.84 -1.42 6.21
N GLY A 149 37.89 -2.24 6.66
CA GLY A 149 37.71 -2.58 8.07
C GLY A 149 37.24 -1.41 8.95
N THR A 150 36.66 -0.36 8.35
CA THR A 150 36.20 0.88 9.03
C THR A 150 34.68 0.99 9.10
N LEU A 151 33.97 -0.08 8.75
CA LEU A 151 32.52 -0.13 8.79
C LEU A 151 31.99 0.02 10.22
N ASP A 152 31.08 0.98 10.42
CA ASP A 152 30.36 1.16 11.67
C ASP A 152 28.85 0.92 11.51
N ARG A 153 28.16 0.81 12.65
CA ARG A 153 26.70 0.62 12.69
C ARG A 153 25.96 1.79 12.01
N ALA A 154 26.45 3.01 12.16
CA ALA A 154 25.79 4.19 11.60
C ALA A 154 25.77 4.15 10.06
N ALA A 155 26.86 3.72 9.41
CA ALA A 155 26.92 3.55 7.97
C ALA A 155 25.92 2.49 7.48
N VAL A 156 25.79 1.37 8.18
CA VAL A 156 24.79 0.33 7.87
C VAL A 156 23.38 0.89 8.03
N GLU A 157 23.07 1.55 9.15
CA GLU A 157 21.76 2.14 9.41
C GLU A 157 21.37 3.17 8.33
N ARG A 158 22.31 4.04 7.95
CA ARG A 158 22.11 5.02 6.87
C ARG A 158 21.79 4.35 5.55
N HIS A 159 22.54 3.31 5.17
CA HIS A 159 22.30 2.57 3.94
C HIS A 159 20.92 1.89 3.92
N VAL A 160 20.56 1.23 5.02
CA VAL A 160 19.27 0.52 5.15
C VAL A 160 18.09 1.48 5.03
N LEU A 161 18.22 2.72 5.52
CA LEU A 161 17.21 3.77 5.36
C LEU A 161 17.05 4.26 3.91
N LEU A 162 17.93 3.87 2.98
CA LEU A 162 17.80 4.18 1.55
C LEU A 162 17.01 3.12 0.77
N LEU A 163 16.70 1.99 1.40
CA LEU A 163 15.94 0.92 0.75
C LEU A 163 14.52 1.41 0.49
N THR A 164 14.18 1.58 -0.79
CA THR A 164 12.92 2.19 -1.22
C THR A 164 11.71 1.28 -1.04
N THR A 165 11.89 -0.03 -1.25
CA THR A 165 10.78 -1.00 -1.22
C THR A 165 10.18 -1.16 0.19
N PRO A 166 10.98 -1.33 1.27
CA PRO A 166 10.43 -1.38 2.62
C PRO A 166 9.67 -0.09 3.02
N GLN A 167 10.21 1.08 2.65
CA GLN A 167 9.56 2.36 2.91
C GLN A 167 8.22 2.48 2.19
N LEU A 168 8.18 2.11 0.91
CA LEU A 168 6.96 2.12 0.12
C LEU A 168 5.90 1.16 0.69
N ILE A 169 6.29 -0.08 1.02
CA ILE A 169 5.37 -1.06 1.62
C ILE A 169 4.80 -0.52 2.94
N ARG A 170 5.66 0.01 3.82
CA ARG A 170 5.23 0.60 5.10
C ARG A 170 4.26 1.75 4.88
N HIS A 171 4.58 2.66 3.97
CA HIS A 171 3.74 3.82 3.68
C HIS A 171 2.35 3.39 3.19
N VAL A 172 2.27 2.40 2.29
CA VAL A 172 0.98 1.90 1.81
C VAL A 172 0.22 1.15 2.91
N GLN A 173 0.89 0.37 3.77
CA GLN A 173 0.25 -0.27 4.91
C GLN A 173 -0.40 0.75 5.86
N ILE A 174 0.32 1.83 6.19
CA ILE A 174 -0.21 2.94 7.00
C ILE A 174 -1.37 3.61 6.27
N LEU A 175 -1.23 3.90 4.98
CA LEU A 175 -2.27 4.53 4.16
C LEU A 175 -3.55 3.69 4.16
N VAL A 176 -3.46 2.38 3.95
CA VAL A 176 -4.59 1.44 3.94
C VAL A 176 -5.35 1.50 5.28
N GLU A 177 -4.64 1.36 6.40
CA GLU A 177 -5.27 1.38 7.72
C GLU A 177 -5.85 2.76 8.05
N ALA A 178 -5.13 3.83 7.69
CA ALA A 178 -5.59 5.19 7.95
C ALA A 178 -6.84 5.55 7.12
N LEU A 179 -6.87 5.22 5.82
CA LEU A 179 -8.05 5.44 4.96
C LEU A 179 -9.25 4.63 5.44
N ARG A 180 -9.03 3.38 5.85
CA ARG A 180 -10.08 2.52 6.42
C ARG A 180 -10.68 3.15 7.68
N ARG A 181 -9.86 3.53 8.66
CA ARG A 181 -10.31 4.11 9.93
C ARG A 181 -10.90 5.52 9.76
N ALA A 182 -10.42 6.29 8.79
CA ALA A 182 -10.98 7.59 8.44
C ALA A 182 -12.34 7.47 7.76
N GLU A 183 -12.69 6.28 7.25
CA GLU A 183 -13.85 6.00 6.40
C GLU A 183 -13.86 6.81 5.09
N THR A 184 -12.66 7.12 4.57
CA THR A 184 -12.48 7.82 3.30
C THR A 184 -13.16 7.06 2.16
N LYS A 185 -13.81 7.78 1.25
CA LYS A 185 -14.60 7.22 0.14
C LYS A 185 -13.82 7.13 -1.16
N ALA A 186 -12.90 8.07 -1.40
CA ALA A 186 -12.06 8.07 -2.60
C ALA A 186 -10.61 8.47 -2.29
N TYR A 187 -9.66 7.80 -2.92
CA TYR A 187 -8.24 8.13 -2.92
C TYR A 187 -7.76 8.22 -4.37
N VAL A 188 -7.19 9.37 -4.74
CA VAL A 188 -6.62 9.60 -6.07
C VAL A 188 -5.14 9.86 -5.93
N LYS A 189 -4.31 9.07 -6.63
CA LYS A 189 -2.89 9.31 -6.75
C LYS A 189 -2.59 10.05 -8.05
N VAL A 190 -1.86 11.16 -7.97
CA VAL A 190 -1.14 11.71 -9.13
C VAL A 190 0.27 11.14 -9.08
N GLY A 191 0.52 10.14 -9.93
CA GLY A 191 1.77 9.40 -9.98
C GLY A 191 2.78 9.99 -10.96
N THR A 192 3.86 9.24 -11.20
CA THR A 192 4.87 9.55 -12.22
C THR A 192 5.23 8.29 -12.99
N SER A 193 5.77 8.44 -14.20
CA SER A 193 6.44 7.35 -14.94
C SER A 193 7.96 7.35 -14.78
N GLY A 194 8.52 8.32 -14.04
CA GLY A 194 9.96 8.52 -13.89
C GLY A 194 10.59 9.30 -15.04
N THR A 195 10.43 8.86 -16.28
CA THR A 195 11.06 9.47 -17.47
C THR A 195 10.15 10.39 -18.29
N GLY A 196 8.94 10.67 -17.80
CA GLY A 196 8.02 11.57 -18.49
C GLY A 196 7.52 11.06 -19.84
N GLY A 197 7.40 9.74 -20.02
CA GLY A 197 6.89 9.15 -21.26
C GLY A 197 7.95 8.85 -22.32
N MET A 198 9.19 9.32 -22.16
CA MET A 198 10.25 9.13 -23.15
C MET A 198 10.73 7.68 -23.28
N GLY A 199 10.58 6.86 -22.24
CA GLY A 199 11.09 5.49 -22.22
C GLY A 199 12.56 5.41 -21.82
N PHE A 200 13.36 4.58 -22.50
CA PHE A 200 14.77 4.29 -22.15
C PHE A 200 15.81 5.11 -22.93
N ASN A 201 15.38 6.15 -23.65
CA ASN A 201 16.22 6.95 -24.54
C ASN A 201 16.74 8.24 -23.87
N ILE A 202 15.96 9.32 -23.92
CA ILE A 202 16.31 10.70 -23.56
C ILE A 202 15.59 11.04 -22.25
N PRO A 203 16.31 11.17 -21.13
CA PRO A 203 15.73 11.71 -19.92
C PRO A 203 15.82 13.24 -19.96
N TYR A 204 14.67 13.92 -20.06
CA TYR A 204 14.61 15.39 -19.88
C TYR A 204 14.78 15.84 -18.42
N THR A 205 15.00 14.89 -17.53
CA THR A 205 15.15 15.10 -16.10
C THR A 205 16.57 14.76 -15.69
N HIS A 206 17.19 15.55 -14.80
CA HIS A 206 18.49 15.28 -14.16
C HIS A 206 19.75 15.50 -15.00
N SER A 207 19.66 16.14 -16.16
CA SER A 207 20.85 16.45 -16.98
C SER A 207 21.66 15.20 -17.32
N GLU A 208 20.98 14.09 -17.64
CA GLU A 208 21.58 12.80 -17.98
C GLU A 208 21.45 12.54 -19.48
N GLU A 209 22.44 11.87 -20.10
CA GLU A 209 22.35 11.49 -21.53
C GLU A 209 21.41 10.30 -21.78
N ARG A 210 21.30 9.39 -20.80
CA ARG A 210 20.43 8.21 -20.77
C ARG A 210 19.96 7.96 -19.35
N PRO A 211 18.81 7.31 -19.13
CA PRO A 211 18.28 7.10 -17.79
C PRO A 211 19.30 6.40 -16.88
N SER A 212 19.73 7.10 -15.83
CA SER A 212 20.64 6.54 -14.82
C SER A 212 19.94 5.48 -13.98
N ARG A 213 20.74 4.75 -13.19
CA ARG A 213 20.19 3.82 -12.18
C ARG A 213 19.27 4.54 -11.18
N THR A 214 19.55 5.80 -10.86
CA THR A 214 18.74 6.62 -9.96
C THR A 214 17.39 6.96 -10.59
N LEU A 215 17.37 7.37 -11.87
CA LEU A 215 16.12 7.64 -12.58
C LEU A 215 15.29 6.37 -12.81
N LEU A 216 15.94 5.24 -13.12
CA LEU A 216 15.26 3.95 -13.24
C LEU A 216 14.72 3.46 -11.89
N ALA A 217 15.39 3.75 -10.77
CA ALA A 217 14.85 3.46 -9.44
C ALA A 217 13.55 4.23 -9.17
N LYS A 218 13.46 5.50 -9.57
CA LYS A 218 12.20 6.28 -9.51
C LYS A 218 11.10 5.58 -10.31
N SER A 219 11.41 5.15 -11.54
CA SER A 219 10.45 4.43 -12.40
C SER A 219 9.98 3.11 -11.78
N ALA A 220 10.91 2.34 -11.19
CA ALA A 220 10.60 1.08 -10.52
C ALA A 220 9.72 1.27 -9.28
N VAL A 221 10.02 2.26 -8.43
CA VAL A 221 9.21 2.60 -7.26
C VAL A 221 7.81 3.08 -7.69
N ALA A 222 7.73 3.88 -8.75
CA ALA A 222 6.45 4.35 -9.27
C ALA A 222 5.56 3.21 -9.84
N GLY A 223 6.17 2.20 -10.46
CA GLY A 223 5.46 0.99 -10.90
C GLY A 223 5.05 0.08 -9.74
N ALA A 224 5.91 -0.07 -8.72
CA ALA A 224 5.57 -0.80 -7.50
C ALA A 224 4.40 -0.14 -6.77
N GLN A 225 4.36 1.20 -6.70
CA GLN A 225 3.25 1.95 -6.11
C GLN A 225 1.93 1.68 -6.86
N SER A 226 1.93 1.66 -8.20
CA SER A 226 0.73 1.33 -8.98
C SER A 226 0.17 -0.04 -8.65
N LEU A 227 1.02 -1.06 -8.52
CA LEU A 227 0.56 -2.40 -8.13
C LEU A 227 0.05 -2.46 -6.69
N LEU A 228 0.64 -1.69 -5.78
CA LEU A 228 0.13 -1.57 -4.41
C LEU A 228 -1.23 -0.86 -4.34
N LEU A 229 -1.44 0.17 -5.17
CA LEU A 229 -2.74 0.85 -5.32
C LEU A 229 -3.78 -0.05 -5.99
N PHE A 230 -3.37 -0.90 -6.94
CA PHE A 230 -4.23 -1.94 -7.51
C PHE A 230 -4.72 -2.92 -6.44
N LEU A 231 -3.88 -3.32 -5.48
CA LEU A 231 -4.31 -4.12 -4.33
C LEU A 231 -5.28 -3.34 -3.43
N LEU A 232 -5.00 -2.05 -3.17
CA LEU A 232 -5.87 -1.17 -2.37
C LEU A 232 -7.27 -1.09 -2.98
N GLY A 233 -7.37 -0.80 -4.28
CA GLY A 233 -8.63 -0.70 -5.02
C GLY A 233 -9.41 -2.01 -5.19
N ARG A 234 -8.82 -3.15 -4.78
CA ARG A 234 -9.44 -4.49 -4.77
C ARG A 234 -9.72 -5.01 -3.36
N THR A 235 -9.39 -4.23 -2.34
CA THR A 235 -9.60 -4.61 -0.94
C THR A 235 -10.99 -4.17 -0.48
N PRO A 236 -11.83 -5.09 0.03
CA PRO A 236 -13.16 -4.76 0.52
C PRO A 236 -13.14 -3.70 1.65
N GLY A 237 -14.09 -2.77 1.61
CA GLY A 237 -14.24 -1.74 2.64
C GLY A 237 -13.21 -0.60 2.58
N LEU A 238 -12.37 -0.54 1.55
CA LEU A 238 -11.47 0.58 1.28
C LEU A 238 -12.07 1.57 0.25
N PRO A 239 -11.55 2.81 0.16
CA PRO A 239 -12.00 3.80 -0.81
C PRO A 239 -11.85 3.35 -2.26
N ALA A 240 -12.67 3.95 -3.14
CA ALA A 240 -12.41 3.94 -4.57
C ALA A 240 -10.99 4.50 -4.83
N THR A 241 -10.19 3.77 -5.59
CA THR A 241 -8.78 4.06 -5.80
C THR A 241 -8.53 4.36 -7.26
N VAL A 242 -7.93 5.50 -7.54
CA VAL A 242 -7.62 5.99 -8.89
C VAL A 242 -6.16 6.40 -8.92
N GLU A 243 -5.49 6.14 -10.04
CA GLU A 243 -4.17 6.70 -10.30
C GLU A 243 -4.11 7.39 -11.67
N ILE A 244 -3.78 8.68 -11.66
CA ILE A 244 -3.45 9.44 -12.87
C ILE A 244 -1.93 9.56 -12.96
N LYS A 245 -1.31 9.06 -14.03
CA LYS A 245 0.13 9.24 -14.28
C LYS A 245 0.35 10.16 -15.48
N PRO A 246 0.74 11.43 -15.26
CA PRO A 246 1.24 12.28 -16.33
C PRO A 246 2.51 11.67 -16.93
N THR A 247 2.53 11.56 -18.26
CA THR A 247 3.66 11.10 -19.07
C THR A 247 4.09 12.18 -20.05
N ALA A 248 4.00 13.43 -19.61
CA ALA A 248 4.41 14.63 -20.33
C ALA A 248 4.91 15.66 -19.31
N THR A 249 5.55 16.72 -19.79
CA THR A 249 5.97 17.83 -18.92
C THR A 249 4.74 18.49 -18.34
N ILE A 250 4.65 18.58 -17.02
CA ILE A 250 3.58 19.37 -16.40
C ILE A 250 3.93 20.84 -16.68
N GLY A 251 2.93 21.64 -17.06
CA GLY A 251 3.07 23.06 -17.38
C GLY A 251 3.67 23.88 -16.23
N TRP A 252 3.48 25.20 -16.27
CA TRP A 252 4.23 26.11 -15.41
C TRP A 252 3.44 26.67 -14.23
N ARG A 253 4.19 27.12 -13.22
CA ARG A 253 3.71 27.91 -12.09
C ARG A 253 3.73 29.39 -12.44
N GLU A 254 4.86 29.81 -12.99
CA GLU A 254 5.21 31.22 -13.21
C GLU A 254 6.11 31.35 -14.44
N ILE A 255 5.98 32.49 -15.13
CA ILE A 255 6.91 32.96 -16.15
C ILE A 255 7.40 34.33 -15.67
N GLY A 256 8.71 34.51 -15.60
CA GLY A 256 9.28 35.69 -14.99
C GLY A 256 10.68 36.04 -15.50
N PHE A 257 11.20 37.14 -14.97
CA PHE A 257 12.58 37.57 -15.14
C PHE A 257 13.19 37.79 -13.75
N GLY A 258 14.39 37.27 -13.51
CA GLY A 258 15.09 37.47 -12.25
C GLY A 258 16.22 36.46 -12.02
N PRO A 259 16.71 36.34 -10.79
CA PRO A 259 17.82 35.45 -10.45
C PRO A 259 17.42 33.98 -10.61
N ILE A 260 18.20 33.26 -11.42
CA ILE A 260 18.03 31.83 -11.65
C ILE A 260 18.48 31.06 -10.41
N ARG A 261 17.57 30.24 -9.88
CA ARG A 261 17.79 29.47 -8.65
C ARG A 261 17.94 27.99 -8.97
N SER A 262 18.94 27.36 -8.35
CA SER A 262 19.09 25.90 -8.30
C SER A 262 19.08 25.45 -6.84
N LYS A 263 18.19 24.51 -6.51
CA LYS A 263 18.00 24.02 -5.12
C LYS A 263 17.80 25.15 -4.09
N GLY A 264 17.01 26.16 -4.45
CA GLY A 264 16.69 27.31 -3.61
C GLY A 264 17.78 28.40 -3.53
N LYS A 265 18.97 28.18 -4.09
CA LYS A 265 20.08 29.15 -4.10
C LYS A 265 20.23 29.78 -5.47
N ALA A 266 20.47 31.09 -5.51
CA ALA A 266 20.80 31.76 -6.75
C ALA A 266 22.12 31.22 -7.31
N ILE A 267 22.17 30.99 -8.62
CA ILE A 267 23.40 30.58 -9.30
C ILE A 267 24.31 31.82 -9.36
N PRO A 268 25.53 31.79 -8.81
CA PRO A 268 26.45 32.92 -8.93
C PRO A 268 26.88 33.09 -10.38
N LEU A 269 26.97 34.33 -10.84
CA LEU A 269 27.57 34.62 -12.13
C LEU A 269 29.08 34.61 -11.96
N VAL A 270 29.74 33.74 -12.70
CA VAL A 270 31.20 33.59 -12.68
C VAL A 270 31.78 33.88 -14.05
N ASP A 271 33.03 34.32 -14.08
CA ASP A 271 33.78 34.54 -15.32
C ASP A 271 35.18 33.95 -15.22
N CYS A 272 35.78 33.66 -16.37
CA CYS A 272 37.16 33.24 -16.51
C CYS A 272 37.78 34.15 -17.58
N PRO A 273 38.23 35.36 -17.20
CA PRO A 273 38.57 36.41 -18.16
C PRO A 273 39.78 36.03 -19.04
N GLU A 274 40.63 35.13 -18.58
CA GLU A 274 41.73 34.57 -19.34
C GLU A 274 41.56 33.06 -19.52
N PRO A 275 41.69 32.53 -20.76
CA PRO A 275 41.57 31.10 -20.99
C PRO A 275 42.72 30.35 -20.33
N VAL A 276 42.38 29.29 -19.60
CA VAL A 276 43.37 28.41 -18.96
C VAL A 276 43.58 27.12 -19.77
N PRO A 277 44.80 26.56 -19.79
CA PRO A 277 45.05 25.27 -20.41
C PRO A 277 44.16 24.18 -19.78
N VAL A 278 43.60 23.29 -20.60
CA VAL A 278 42.74 22.18 -20.15
C VAL A 278 43.42 21.32 -19.07
N SER A 279 44.73 21.10 -19.20
CA SER A 279 45.55 20.38 -18.23
C SER A 279 45.63 21.03 -16.84
N HIS A 280 45.33 22.33 -16.76
CA HIS A 280 45.31 23.11 -15.53
C HIS A 280 43.88 23.38 -15.02
N ALA A 281 42.91 23.54 -15.93
CA ALA A 281 41.54 23.94 -15.63
C ALA A 281 40.78 23.03 -14.65
N PHE A 282 41.06 21.72 -14.68
CA PHE A 282 40.35 20.71 -13.89
C PHE A 282 41.17 20.15 -12.72
N ARG A 283 42.27 20.80 -12.33
CA ARG A 283 43.05 20.39 -11.14
C ARG A 283 42.27 20.73 -9.85
N PRO A 284 42.41 19.95 -8.76
CA PRO A 284 41.62 20.15 -7.54
C PRO A 284 41.78 21.52 -6.87
N ASP A 285 42.94 22.16 -7.06
CA ASP A 285 43.32 23.46 -6.51
C ASP A 285 43.08 24.62 -7.50
N ALA A 286 42.63 24.33 -8.72
CA ALA A 286 42.42 25.35 -9.73
C ALA A 286 41.14 26.14 -9.43
N GLN A 287 41.29 27.45 -9.26
CA GLN A 287 40.19 28.42 -9.28
C GLN A 287 40.47 29.44 -10.38
N PRO A 288 40.40 29.03 -11.66
CA PRO A 288 40.70 29.92 -12.79
C PRO A 288 39.60 30.95 -13.05
N TRP A 289 38.55 30.97 -12.23
CA TRP A 289 37.38 31.81 -12.38
C TRP A 289 37.28 32.82 -11.23
N CYS A 290 36.60 33.93 -11.48
CA CYS A 290 36.23 34.91 -10.48
C CYS A 290 34.70 34.99 -10.32
N ASP A 291 34.26 35.22 -9.10
CA ASP A 291 32.86 35.56 -8.81
C ASP A 291 32.62 37.01 -9.21
N LEU A 292 31.59 37.27 -10.01
CA LEU A 292 31.23 38.63 -10.44
C LEU A 292 30.36 39.37 -9.40
N GLY A 293 30.09 38.78 -8.24
CA GLY A 293 29.36 39.38 -7.13
C GLY A 293 27.86 39.57 -7.38
N ARG A 294 27.34 39.00 -8.47
CA ARG A 294 25.92 39.08 -8.86
C ARG A 294 25.39 37.70 -9.26
N PRO A 295 24.10 37.42 -9.05
CA PRO A 295 23.50 36.17 -9.51
C PRO A 295 23.35 36.16 -11.04
N LEU A 296 23.29 34.96 -11.61
CA LEU A 296 22.80 34.76 -12.97
C LEU A 296 21.32 35.14 -13.00
N GLU A 297 20.96 36.11 -13.85
CA GLU A 297 19.59 36.53 -14.08
C GLU A 297 19.16 36.20 -15.50
N GLY A 298 17.87 35.89 -15.69
CA GLY A 298 17.33 35.59 -17.01
C GLY A 298 15.82 35.48 -17.02
N VAL A 299 15.27 35.35 -18.23
CA VAL A 299 13.87 34.96 -18.43
C VAL A 299 13.76 33.47 -18.17
N PHE A 300 12.80 33.08 -17.35
CA PHE A 300 12.58 31.68 -16.98
C PHE A 300 11.11 31.30 -16.99
N ILE A 301 10.87 29.99 -17.06
CA ILE A 301 9.59 29.36 -16.79
C ILE A 301 9.77 28.33 -15.66
N ASP A 302 8.97 28.44 -14.60
CA ASP A 302 8.99 27.54 -13.46
C ASP A 302 8.06 26.35 -13.71
N VAL A 303 8.63 25.16 -13.93
CA VAL A 303 7.89 23.90 -14.18
C VAL A 303 7.78 23.04 -12.91
N GLY A 304 7.92 23.63 -11.73
CA GLY A 304 7.68 22.98 -10.44
C GLY A 304 8.84 22.08 -10.01
N GLU A 305 8.59 20.76 -9.86
CA GLU A 305 9.60 19.80 -9.35
C GLU A 305 10.89 19.81 -10.20
N ASN A 306 10.79 20.09 -11.50
CA ASN A 306 11.93 20.12 -12.41
C ASN A 306 12.72 21.44 -12.37
N GLY A 307 12.22 22.47 -11.67
CA GLY A 307 12.89 23.76 -11.50
C GLY A 307 12.59 24.77 -12.61
N LEU A 308 13.57 25.65 -12.86
CA LEU A 308 13.46 26.75 -13.82
C LEU A 308 14.09 26.34 -15.16
N PHE A 309 13.35 26.54 -16.26
CA PHE A 309 13.87 26.36 -17.61
C PHE A 309 14.02 27.70 -18.33
N ALA A 310 15.04 27.79 -19.19
CA ALA A 310 15.13 28.83 -20.20
C ALA A 310 14.12 28.57 -21.33
N ARG A 311 13.89 29.59 -22.17
CA ARG A 311 12.98 29.50 -23.32
C ARG A 311 13.30 28.30 -24.22
N ASP A 312 14.56 28.14 -24.61
CA ASP A 312 14.95 27.11 -25.59
C ASP A 312 14.88 25.69 -24.99
N GLU A 313 15.12 25.55 -23.68
CA GLU A 313 14.91 24.28 -22.96
C GLU A 313 13.43 23.91 -22.94
N PHE A 314 12.56 24.89 -22.66
CA PHE A 314 11.11 24.69 -22.69
C PHE A 314 10.60 24.38 -24.10
N GLU A 315 11.03 25.12 -25.13
CA GLU A 315 10.70 24.83 -26.53
C GLU A 315 11.14 23.41 -26.92
N THR A 316 12.32 22.98 -26.47
CA THR A 316 12.86 21.65 -26.79
C THR A 316 12.06 20.53 -26.12
N VAL A 317 11.81 20.62 -24.82
CA VAL A 317 11.12 19.55 -24.07
C VAL A 317 9.66 19.41 -24.50
N THR A 318 9.03 20.52 -24.90
CA THR A 318 7.61 20.57 -25.31
C THR A 318 7.39 20.37 -26.80
N ALA A 319 8.45 20.25 -27.60
CA ALA A 319 8.34 20.01 -29.04
C ALA A 319 7.60 18.70 -29.36
N LEU A 320 6.88 18.69 -30.49
CA LEU A 320 6.16 17.52 -30.99
C LEU A 320 7.10 16.30 -31.11
N GLY A 321 6.69 15.17 -30.53
CA GLY A 321 7.49 13.94 -30.50
C GLY A 321 8.60 13.91 -29.46
N GLN A 322 8.72 14.94 -28.63
CA GLN A 322 9.49 14.91 -27.39
C GLN A 322 8.58 14.57 -26.20
N MET A 323 8.89 15.07 -25.01
CA MET A 323 8.11 14.81 -23.81
C MET A 323 6.75 15.52 -23.86
N GLU A 324 6.61 16.54 -24.71
CA GLU A 324 5.39 17.34 -24.86
C GLU A 324 4.96 17.92 -23.50
N PHE A 325 3.76 18.50 -23.40
CA PHE A 325 3.29 19.03 -22.13
C PHE A 325 1.80 18.80 -21.90
N ILE A 326 1.44 18.79 -20.61
CA ILE A 326 0.09 18.73 -20.09
C ILE A 326 -0.07 19.81 -19.02
N THR A 327 -1.21 20.47 -18.96
CA THR A 327 -1.46 21.49 -17.94
C THR A 327 -1.83 20.84 -16.59
N PRO A 328 -1.47 21.47 -15.45
CA PRO A 328 -1.95 21.01 -14.16
C PRO A 328 -3.48 21.10 -14.05
N GLU A 329 -4.13 22.00 -14.79
CA GLU A 329 -5.59 22.11 -14.90
C GLU A 329 -6.24 20.89 -15.57
N GLU A 330 -5.66 20.36 -16.65
CA GLU A 330 -6.15 19.11 -17.27
C GLU A 330 -6.03 17.93 -16.32
N ILE A 331 -4.91 17.82 -15.60
CA ILE A 331 -4.74 16.79 -14.57
C ILE A 331 -5.79 16.96 -13.47
N ALA A 332 -6.03 18.19 -13.00
CA ALA A 332 -7.04 18.49 -11.99
C ALA A 332 -8.46 18.15 -12.47
N GLU A 333 -8.76 18.38 -13.75
CA GLU A 333 -10.03 17.98 -14.35
C GLU A 333 -10.19 16.45 -14.37
N TYR A 334 -9.15 15.70 -14.75
CA TYR A 334 -9.20 14.24 -14.66
C TYR A 334 -9.43 13.76 -13.23
N VAL A 335 -8.73 14.33 -12.25
CA VAL A 335 -8.92 14.00 -10.83
C VAL A 335 -10.36 14.24 -10.41
N LEU A 336 -10.97 15.38 -10.74
CA LEU A 336 -12.35 15.66 -10.37
C LEU A 336 -13.35 14.74 -11.06
N MET A 337 -13.17 14.50 -12.37
CA MET A 337 -14.04 13.60 -13.11
C MET A 337 -14.01 12.20 -12.47
N GLU A 338 -12.84 11.67 -12.16
CA GLU A 338 -12.71 10.36 -11.50
C GLU A 338 -13.29 10.35 -10.08
N LEU A 339 -13.06 11.41 -9.28
CA LEU A 339 -13.69 11.58 -7.98
C LEU A 339 -15.22 11.58 -8.09
N GLU A 340 -15.78 12.23 -9.11
CA GLU A 340 -17.21 12.30 -9.38
C GLU A 340 -17.78 10.97 -9.93
N GLY A 341 -16.93 10.05 -10.39
CA GLY A 341 -17.32 8.79 -11.01
C GLY A 341 -17.56 8.90 -12.53
N ARG A 342 -16.96 9.90 -13.18
CA ARG A 342 -16.95 10.12 -14.62
C ARG A 342 -15.63 9.57 -15.18
N PRO A 343 -15.62 8.38 -15.80
CA PRO A 343 -14.38 7.75 -16.23
C PRO A 343 -13.71 8.55 -17.35
N THR A 344 -12.41 8.81 -17.19
CA THR A 344 -11.59 9.60 -18.12
C THR A 344 -10.81 8.73 -19.09
N GLY A 345 -10.68 7.43 -18.81
CA GLY A 345 -9.77 6.52 -19.50
C GLY A 345 -8.29 6.74 -19.14
N ARG A 346 -7.99 7.59 -18.15
CA ARG A 346 -6.63 7.89 -17.68
C ARG A 346 -6.27 7.25 -16.34
N ASP A 347 -7.22 6.51 -15.73
CA ASP A 347 -6.97 5.75 -14.50
C ASP A 347 -6.17 4.48 -14.78
N VAL A 348 -4.92 4.46 -14.29
CA VAL A 348 -4.00 3.32 -14.38
C VAL A 348 -4.53 2.11 -13.61
N VAL A 349 -5.21 2.31 -12.47
CA VAL A 349 -5.76 1.20 -11.67
C VAL A 349 -6.89 0.52 -12.45
N ALA A 350 -7.82 1.28 -13.03
CA ALA A 350 -8.84 0.75 -13.92
C ALA A 350 -8.25 0.06 -15.15
N ALA A 351 -7.19 0.60 -15.76
CA ALA A 351 -6.52 -0.04 -16.89
C ALA A 351 -5.90 -1.39 -16.52
N LEU A 352 -5.24 -1.49 -15.35
CA LEU A 352 -4.73 -2.74 -14.82
C LEU A 352 -5.86 -3.74 -14.55
N ASP A 353 -6.95 -3.30 -13.91
CA ASP A 353 -8.12 -4.15 -13.68
C ASP A 353 -8.66 -4.70 -15.01
N ALA A 354 -8.82 -3.85 -16.04
CA ALA A 354 -9.34 -4.23 -17.35
C ALA A 354 -8.41 -5.19 -18.12
N ALA A 355 -7.09 -5.08 -17.93
CA ALA A 355 -6.10 -5.90 -18.64
C ALA A 355 -5.77 -7.23 -17.95
N THR A 356 -6.19 -7.44 -16.69
CA THR A 356 -5.86 -8.65 -15.93
C THR A 356 -6.76 -9.84 -16.29
N ALA A 357 -6.18 -11.05 -16.30
CA ALA A 357 -6.92 -12.28 -16.57
C ALA A 357 -7.72 -12.75 -15.35
N GLY A 358 -9.05 -12.67 -15.44
CA GLY A 358 -9.99 -13.12 -14.41
C GLY A 358 -10.35 -14.62 -14.49
N PRO A 359 -11.11 -15.14 -13.50
CA PRO A 359 -11.69 -16.48 -13.54
C PRO A 359 -12.59 -16.66 -14.77
N THR A 360 -12.52 -17.83 -15.40
CA THR A 360 -13.31 -18.13 -16.60
C THR A 360 -14.41 -19.15 -16.33
N TYR A 361 -15.48 -19.09 -17.11
CA TYR A 361 -16.56 -20.08 -17.07
C TYR A 361 -16.04 -21.52 -17.25
N ARG A 362 -15.14 -21.72 -18.24
CA ARG A 362 -14.51 -23.03 -18.51
C ARG A 362 -13.75 -23.54 -17.29
N ALA A 363 -12.99 -22.69 -16.59
CA ALA A 363 -12.30 -23.08 -15.37
C ALA A 363 -13.28 -23.51 -14.26
N GLY A 364 -14.44 -22.87 -14.15
CA GLY A 364 -15.52 -23.27 -13.23
C GLY A 364 -16.06 -24.68 -13.51
N VAL A 365 -16.23 -25.06 -14.78
CA VAL A 365 -16.64 -26.42 -15.17
C VAL A 365 -15.54 -27.44 -14.87
N LEU A 366 -14.29 -27.12 -15.25
CA LEU A 366 -13.14 -28.00 -15.00
C LEU A 366 -12.88 -28.22 -13.51
N ARG A 367 -13.22 -27.24 -12.65
CA ARG A 367 -13.17 -27.39 -11.20
C ARG A 367 -14.04 -28.55 -10.70
N ALA A 368 -15.27 -28.70 -11.21
CA ALA A 368 -16.15 -29.79 -10.81
C ALA A 368 -15.54 -31.16 -11.18
N HIS A 369 -14.99 -31.26 -12.39
CA HIS A 369 -14.27 -32.45 -12.83
C HIS A 369 -13.06 -32.76 -11.94
N ALA A 370 -12.20 -31.78 -11.65
CA ALA A 370 -11.02 -31.96 -10.81
C ALA A 370 -11.38 -32.41 -9.39
N ILE A 371 -12.41 -31.80 -8.78
CA ILE A 371 -12.88 -32.19 -7.44
C ILE A 371 -13.42 -33.63 -7.45
N GLU A 372 -14.18 -34.03 -8.47
CA GLU A 372 -14.70 -35.40 -8.52
C GLU A 372 -13.58 -36.43 -8.71
N GLN A 373 -12.56 -36.11 -9.51
CA GLN A 373 -11.37 -36.97 -9.63
C GLN A 373 -10.63 -37.11 -8.29
N LEU A 374 -10.45 -36.02 -7.55
CA LEU A 374 -9.86 -36.07 -6.20
C LEU A 374 -10.70 -36.95 -5.26
N ARG A 375 -12.02 -36.78 -5.25
CA ARG A 375 -12.93 -37.60 -4.44
C ARG A 375 -12.89 -39.08 -4.84
N ALA A 376 -12.81 -39.38 -6.15
CA ALA A 376 -12.69 -40.74 -6.65
C ALA A 376 -11.39 -41.40 -6.18
N LEU A 377 -10.27 -40.68 -6.23
CA LEU A 377 -8.99 -41.14 -5.70
C LEU A 377 -9.04 -41.37 -4.20
N GLU A 378 -9.59 -40.44 -3.40
CA GLU A 378 -9.77 -40.61 -1.95
C GLU A 378 -10.58 -41.88 -1.61
N ARG A 379 -11.64 -42.16 -2.38
CA ARG A 379 -12.44 -43.39 -2.22
C ARG A 379 -11.65 -44.65 -2.57
N GLN A 380 -10.86 -44.61 -3.64
CA GLN A 380 -10.03 -45.74 -4.08
C GLN A 380 -8.92 -46.08 -3.07
N THR A 381 -8.22 -45.05 -2.56
CA THR A 381 -7.11 -45.22 -1.62
C THR A 381 -7.56 -45.31 -0.16
N LYS A 382 -8.85 -45.09 0.11
CA LYS A 382 -9.43 -45.01 1.47
C LYS A 382 -8.69 -44.00 2.36
N SER A 383 -8.18 -42.93 1.77
CA SER A 383 -7.46 -41.87 2.46
C SER A 383 -8.19 -40.54 2.30
N ARG A 384 -8.36 -39.80 3.41
CA ARG A 384 -8.91 -38.44 3.39
C ARG A 384 -7.78 -37.43 3.51
N SER A 385 -7.69 -36.51 2.55
CA SER A 385 -6.69 -35.44 2.53
C SER A 385 -7.35 -34.12 2.90
N VAL A 386 -6.99 -33.58 4.06
CA VAL A 386 -7.64 -32.36 4.58
C VAL A 386 -6.83 -31.11 4.25
N ALA A 387 -5.56 -31.05 4.68
CA ALA A 387 -4.68 -29.92 4.43
C ALA A 387 -3.20 -30.32 4.61
N TYR A 388 -2.31 -29.59 3.91
CA TYR A 388 -0.86 -29.85 3.87
C TYR A 388 0.02 -28.64 4.22
N GLU A 389 -0.58 -27.54 4.69
CA GLU A 389 0.15 -26.30 5.02
C GLU A 389 0.95 -25.70 3.83
N MET A 390 0.51 -25.95 2.61
CA MET A 390 1.07 -25.35 1.38
C MET A 390 0.22 -24.21 0.81
N LEU A 391 -0.95 -23.94 1.41
CA LEU A 391 -1.94 -23.00 0.89
C LEU A 391 -2.39 -22.02 1.98
N GLY A 392 -2.33 -20.73 1.65
CA GLY A 392 -2.99 -19.65 2.38
C GLY A 392 -2.39 -19.34 3.76
N PRO A 393 -2.96 -18.40 4.53
CA PRO A 393 -2.44 -18.08 5.85
C PRO A 393 -2.44 -19.35 6.71
N PRO A 394 -1.51 -19.53 7.66
CA PRO A 394 -1.46 -20.75 8.49
C PRO A 394 -2.77 -21.07 9.23
N ARG A 395 -3.60 -20.04 9.45
CA ARG A 395 -4.96 -20.17 9.96
C ARG A 395 -5.86 -21.05 9.08
N LEU A 396 -5.64 -21.14 7.76
CA LEU A 396 -6.42 -21.98 6.84
C LEU A 396 -6.32 -23.45 7.22
N THR A 397 -5.12 -23.99 7.36
CA THR A 397 -4.93 -25.40 7.69
C THR A 397 -5.52 -25.74 9.04
N LYS A 398 -5.38 -24.86 10.05
CA LYS A 398 -6.11 -24.96 11.33
C LYS A 398 -7.62 -25.04 11.09
N LEU A 399 -8.19 -24.10 10.34
CA LEU A 399 -9.63 -24.06 10.08
C LEU A 399 -10.12 -25.33 9.37
N LEU A 400 -9.35 -25.87 8.43
CA LEU A 400 -9.68 -27.09 7.71
C LEU A 400 -9.66 -28.32 8.64
N TRP A 401 -8.64 -28.45 9.48
CA TRP A 401 -8.55 -29.57 10.44
C TRP A 401 -9.60 -29.48 11.54
N GLU A 402 -9.84 -28.31 12.12
CA GLU A 402 -10.87 -28.14 13.14
C GLU A 402 -12.29 -28.34 12.59
N ALA A 403 -12.57 -27.84 11.38
CA ALA A 403 -13.83 -28.14 10.70
C ALA A 403 -13.96 -29.63 10.37
N HIS A 404 -12.85 -30.31 10.04
CA HIS A 404 -12.85 -31.76 9.84
C HIS A 404 -13.15 -32.52 11.13
N LEU A 405 -12.57 -32.12 12.28
CA LEU A 405 -12.93 -32.67 13.59
C LEU A 405 -14.42 -32.49 13.87
N CYS A 406 -14.95 -31.28 13.65
CA CYS A 406 -16.38 -31.03 13.80
C CYS A 406 -17.24 -31.94 12.90
N ALA A 407 -16.81 -32.18 11.66
CA ALA A 407 -17.50 -33.07 10.71
C ALA A 407 -17.50 -34.55 11.15
N LEU A 408 -16.45 -34.99 11.86
CA LEU A 408 -16.39 -36.34 12.43
C LEU A 408 -17.28 -36.49 13.67
N LEU A 409 -17.53 -35.39 14.40
CA LEU A 409 -18.32 -35.40 15.63
C LEU A 409 -19.82 -35.13 15.41
N ARG A 410 -20.18 -34.34 14.39
CA ARG A 410 -21.57 -33.92 14.15
C ARG A 410 -21.94 -34.08 12.68
N PRO A 411 -23.17 -34.57 12.37
CA PRO A 411 -23.56 -34.92 11.00
C PRO A 411 -23.96 -33.72 10.13
N SER A 412 -24.33 -32.58 10.73
CA SER A 412 -24.81 -31.41 9.99
C SER A 412 -24.46 -30.08 10.67
N VAL A 413 -24.58 -28.98 9.93
CA VAL A 413 -24.39 -27.62 10.47
C VAL A 413 -25.33 -27.35 11.65
N ARG A 414 -26.60 -27.75 11.54
CA ARG A 414 -27.60 -27.62 12.61
C ARG A 414 -27.24 -28.42 13.86
N ALA A 415 -26.71 -29.63 13.70
CA ALA A 415 -26.25 -30.44 14.82
C ALA A 415 -25.06 -29.77 15.53
N LEU A 416 -24.10 -29.23 14.78
CA LEU A 416 -22.99 -28.45 15.34
C LEU A 416 -23.50 -27.20 16.09
N ALA A 417 -24.45 -26.45 15.51
CA ALA A 417 -25.02 -25.24 16.11
C ALA A 417 -25.72 -25.48 17.47
N ARG A 418 -26.25 -26.69 17.69
CA ARG A 418 -26.94 -27.11 18.93
C ARG A 418 -26.02 -27.81 19.94
N SER A 419 -24.75 -28.02 19.62
CA SER A 419 -23.80 -28.72 20.49
C SER A 419 -23.35 -27.89 21.69
N ASN A 420 -22.96 -28.56 22.76
CA ASN A 420 -22.23 -27.97 23.87
C ASN A 420 -20.71 -27.98 23.57
N ALA A 421 -20.02 -26.86 23.84
CA ALA A 421 -18.61 -26.72 23.52
C ALA A 421 -17.69 -27.60 24.39
N GLN A 422 -18.04 -27.84 25.65
CA GLN A 422 -17.30 -28.71 26.57
C GLN A 422 -17.36 -30.17 26.12
N GLU A 423 -18.54 -30.61 25.68
CA GLU A 423 -18.75 -31.95 25.12
C GLU A 423 -17.92 -32.14 23.85
N LEU A 424 -17.97 -31.16 22.93
CA LEU A 424 -17.16 -31.19 21.71
C LEU A 424 -15.66 -31.25 22.00
N ALA A 425 -15.16 -30.47 22.97
CA ALA A 425 -13.76 -30.51 23.39
C ALA A 425 -13.35 -31.90 23.90
N THR A 426 -14.18 -32.49 24.75
CA THR A 426 -13.95 -33.83 25.32
C THR A 426 -13.97 -34.91 24.24
N GLU A 427 -14.98 -34.88 23.37
CA GLU A 427 -15.12 -35.83 22.27
C GLU A 427 -13.98 -35.68 21.23
N ALA A 428 -13.59 -34.45 20.89
CA ALA A 428 -12.49 -34.19 19.97
C ALA A 428 -11.16 -34.66 20.53
N HIS A 429 -10.91 -34.44 21.82
CA HIS A 429 -9.71 -34.94 22.49
C HIS A 429 -9.66 -36.46 22.52
N ALA A 430 -10.78 -37.12 22.82
CA ALA A 430 -10.90 -38.58 22.74
C ALA A 430 -10.65 -39.09 21.31
N LEU A 431 -11.18 -38.40 20.30
CA LEU A 431 -10.97 -38.72 18.89
C LEU A 431 -9.49 -38.59 18.49
N VAL A 432 -8.85 -37.46 18.77
CA VAL A 432 -7.42 -37.23 18.49
C VAL A 432 -6.53 -38.22 19.24
N THR A 433 -6.91 -38.63 20.44
CA THR A 433 -6.16 -39.62 21.23
C THR A 433 -6.28 -41.02 20.62
N ARG A 434 -7.49 -41.42 20.22
CA ARG A 434 -7.78 -42.75 19.67
C ARG A 434 -7.28 -42.90 18.22
N ASP A 435 -7.42 -41.87 17.40
CA ASP A 435 -7.03 -41.91 15.98
C ASP A 435 -5.59 -41.41 15.79
N ALA A 436 -4.65 -42.36 15.88
CA ALA A 436 -3.23 -42.06 15.71
C ALA A 436 -2.88 -41.56 14.30
N ALA A 437 -3.62 -41.97 13.26
CA ALA A 437 -3.37 -41.54 11.88
C ALA A 437 -3.79 -40.08 11.69
N LEU A 438 -4.98 -39.71 12.14
CA LEU A 438 -5.45 -38.32 12.16
C LEU A 438 -4.47 -37.41 12.91
N ARG A 439 -4.11 -37.80 14.14
CA ARG A 439 -3.14 -37.05 14.96
C ARG A 439 -1.81 -36.92 14.23
N SER A 440 -1.27 -38.02 13.70
CA SER A 440 0.03 -38.00 13.01
C SER A 440 -0.01 -37.12 11.76
N HIS A 441 -1.11 -37.10 11.00
CA HIS A 441 -1.24 -36.24 9.82
C HIS A 441 -1.18 -34.76 10.18
N ILE A 442 -1.97 -34.33 11.17
CA ILE A 442 -1.99 -32.94 11.66
C ILE A 442 -0.59 -32.52 12.11
N LEU A 443 0.08 -33.35 12.91
CA LEU A 443 1.43 -33.05 13.41
C LEU A 443 2.50 -33.07 12.31
N SER A 444 2.35 -33.92 11.29
CA SER A 444 3.34 -34.06 10.21
C SER A 444 3.34 -32.87 9.26
N VAL A 445 2.21 -32.17 9.11
CA VAL A 445 2.13 -30.92 8.34
C VAL A 445 2.54 -29.70 9.17
N GLY A 446 3.12 -29.92 10.35
CA GLY A 446 3.70 -28.88 11.20
C GLY A 446 2.70 -28.13 12.06
N ILE A 447 1.52 -28.70 12.34
CA ILE A 447 0.44 -28.06 13.10
C ILE A 447 0.33 -28.73 14.47
N PRO A 448 0.68 -28.03 15.57
CA PRO A 448 0.44 -28.53 16.92
C PRO A 448 -1.04 -28.70 17.24
N ILE A 449 -1.34 -29.56 18.21
CA ILE A 449 -2.69 -29.76 18.75
C ILE A 449 -2.69 -29.41 20.24
N LEU A 450 -3.33 -28.31 20.62
CA LEU A 450 -3.48 -27.88 22.00
C LEU A 450 -4.60 -28.69 22.68
N ALA A 451 -4.32 -29.28 23.84
CA ALA A 451 -5.26 -30.09 24.60
C ALA A 451 -6.38 -29.24 25.25
N PRO A 452 -7.49 -29.85 25.70
CA PRO A 452 -8.62 -29.11 26.26
C PRO A 452 -8.32 -28.29 27.51
N ASP A 453 -7.31 -28.68 28.29
CA ASP A 453 -6.87 -27.96 29.48
C ASP A 453 -6.05 -26.70 29.15
N GLY A 454 -5.58 -26.57 27.91
CA GLY A 454 -4.68 -25.51 27.48
C GLY A 454 -3.25 -25.62 28.00
N GLU A 455 -2.92 -26.69 28.73
CA GLU A 455 -1.63 -26.90 29.37
C GLU A 455 -0.78 -27.95 28.64
N ALA A 456 -1.41 -28.92 27.98
CA ALA A 456 -0.71 -29.94 27.18
C ALA A 456 -0.81 -29.67 25.67
N VAL A 457 0.24 -30.04 24.92
CA VAL A 457 0.26 -29.92 23.45
C VAL A 457 0.84 -31.17 22.80
N TYR A 458 0.18 -31.68 21.76
CA TYR A 458 0.80 -32.62 20.84
C TYR A 458 1.60 -31.83 19.81
N ARG A 459 2.90 -32.10 19.69
CA ARG A 459 3.78 -31.41 18.74
C ARG A 459 4.50 -32.38 17.82
N GLY A 460 4.57 -32.04 16.54
CA GLY A 460 5.39 -32.72 15.55
C GLY A 460 6.85 -32.25 15.60
N ARG A 461 7.67 -32.75 14.68
CA ARG A 461 9.06 -32.32 14.50
C ARG A 461 9.18 -30.86 14.07
N GLN A 462 8.25 -30.41 13.24
CA GLN A 462 8.19 -29.04 12.72
C GLN A 462 6.95 -28.34 13.29
N VAL A 463 7.05 -27.03 13.46
CA VAL A 463 5.94 -26.16 13.89
C VAL A 463 5.92 -24.98 12.94
N VAL A 464 4.85 -24.86 12.16
CA VAL A 464 4.75 -23.81 11.12
C VAL A 464 4.49 -22.44 11.74
N VAL A 465 3.59 -22.37 12.72
CA VAL A 465 3.35 -21.14 13.48
C VAL A 465 3.98 -21.28 14.84
N ALA A 466 5.18 -20.77 15.02
CA ALA A 466 5.77 -20.60 16.35
C ALA A 466 5.37 -19.24 16.93
N ASP A 467 5.28 -19.16 18.26
CA ASP A 467 5.31 -17.88 18.98
C ASP A 467 6.73 -17.69 19.54
N ASP A 468 7.28 -16.50 19.37
CA ASP A 468 8.54 -16.04 19.97
C ASP A 468 8.30 -15.20 21.23
N GLY A 469 7.03 -14.98 21.61
CA GLY A 469 6.61 -14.34 22.84
C GLY A 469 6.75 -15.21 24.09
N ALA A 470 6.38 -14.63 25.24
CA ALA A 470 6.49 -15.28 26.54
C ALA A 470 5.52 -16.47 26.75
N ASP A 471 4.42 -16.53 25.97
CA ASP A 471 3.44 -17.61 26.03
C ASP A 471 3.23 -18.25 24.65
N PRO A 472 3.76 -19.47 24.41
CA PRO A 472 3.57 -20.20 23.16
C PRO A 472 2.11 -20.44 22.79
N ARG A 473 1.17 -20.44 23.75
CA ARG A 473 -0.26 -20.65 23.51
C ARG A 473 -0.88 -19.52 22.68
N ALA A 474 -0.25 -18.36 22.61
CA ALA A 474 -0.69 -17.24 21.77
C ALA A 474 -0.59 -17.54 20.26
N ALA A 475 0.17 -18.57 19.85
CA ALA A 475 0.17 -19.07 18.48
C ALA A 475 -1.08 -19.89 18.12
N ALA A 476 -1.80 -20.44 19.10
CA ALA A 476 -2.88 -21.38 18.83
C ALA A 476 -4.04 -20.80 17.99
N PRO A 477 -4.52 -19.56 18.24
CA PRO A 477 -5.53 -18.93 17.38
C PRO A 477 -5.03 -18.68 15.95
N ARG A 478 -3.72 -18.52 15.76
CA ARG A 478 -3.09 -18.18 14.47
C ARG A 478 -2.87 -19.39 13.58
N GLY A 479 -2.66 -20.59 14.13
CA GLY A 479 -2.41 -21.76 13.29
C GLY A 479 -2.29 -23.12 13.96
N TRP A 480 -2.63 -23.29 15.24
CA TRP A 480 -2.64 -24.63 15.85
C TRP A 480 -4.06 -25.17 15.90
N VAL A 481 -4.23 -26.49 15.84
CA VAL A 481 -5.54 -27.09 16.15
C VAL A 481 -5.77 -26.91 17.66
N ASP A 482 -6.84 -26.22 18.03
CA ASP A 482 -7.13 -25.86 19.41
C ASP A 482 -8.35 -26.64 19.90
N LEU A 483 -8.12 -27.58 20.83
CA LEU A 483 -9.17 -28.45 21.36
C LEU A 483 -9.87 -27.87 22.59
N ARG A 484 -9.55 -26.64 23.00
CA ARG A 484 -10.17 -26.03 24.17
C ARG A 484 -11.66 -25.74 23.93
N PRO A 485 -12.48 -25.77 24.98
CA PRO A 485 -13.91 -25.44 24.89
C PRO A 485 -14.18 -24.08 24.23
N GLU A 486 -13.33 -23.07 24.46
CA GLU A 486 -13.47 -21.74 23.87
C GLU A 486 -13.42 -21.78 22.35
N GLN A 487 -12.49 -22.56 21.77
CA GLN A 487 -12.35 -22.71 20.33
C GLN A 487 -13.56 -23.44 19.72
N PHE A 488 -14.05 -24.50 20.36
CA PHE A 488 -15.28 -25.16 19.91
C PHE A 488 -16.50 -24.25 20.06
N GLY A 489 -16.52 -23.38 21.08
CA GLY A 489 -17.50 -22.31 21.23
C GLY A 489 -17.54 -21.38 20.00
N MET A 490 -16.38 -21.06 19.42
CA MET A 490 -16.32 -20.32 18.15
C MET A 490 -16.95 -21.09 16.99
N TRP A 491 -16.68 -22.39 16.85
CA TRP A 491 -17.27 -23.22 15.80
C TRP A 491 -18.79 -23.38 15.94
N VAL A 492 -19.29 -23.53 17.17
CA VAL A 492 -20.73 -23.52 17.47
C VAL A 492 -21.35 -22.17 17.09
N LYS A 493 -20.69 -21.05 17.43
CA LYS A 493 -21.14 -19.70 17.04
C LYS A 493 -21.18 -19.53 15.52
N ARG A 494 -20.15 -19.97 14.80
CA ARG A 494 -20.10 -19.96 13.32
C ARG A 494 -21.24 -20.78 12.73
N ALA A 495 -21.48 -21.99 13.23
CA ALA A 495 -22.57 -22.85 12.78
C ALA A 495 -23.95 -22.22 13.02
N ARG A 496 -24.17 -21.57 14.17
CA ARG A 496 -25.41 -20.82 14.45
C ARG A 496 -25.63 -19.68 13.45
N GLU A 497 -24.59 -18.92 13.13
CA GLU A 497 -24.69 -17.86 12.13
C GLU A 497 -24.97 -18.43 10.74
N ILE A 498 -24.34 -19.54 10.34
CA ILE A 498 -24.64 -20.22 9.07
C ILE A 498 -26.09 -20.67 9.01
N VAL A 499 -26.63 -21.28 10.08
CA VAL A 499 -28.03 -21.69 10.17
C VAL A 499 -28.96 -20.48 10.07
N ALA A 500 -28.69 -19.41 10.82
CA ALA A 500 -29.48 -18.19 10.78
C ALA A 500 -29.47 -17.55 9.37
N GLN A 501 -28.32 -17.54 8.70
CA GLN A 501 -28.23 -17.08 7.32
C GLN A 501 -29.03 -17.96 6.36
N ALA A 502 -29.04 -19.28 6.54
CA ALA A 502 -29.81 -20.19 5.71
C ALA A 502 -31.33 -20.02 5.94
N GLU A 503 -31.77 -19.80 7.19
CA GLU A 503 -33.18 -19.61 7.55
C GLU A 503 -33.73 -18.23 7.15
N ARG A 504 -32.87 -17.21 7.06
CA ARG A 504 -33.24 -15.88 6.53
C ARG A 504 -33.42 -15.87 5.01
N ARG A 505 -32.83 -16.83 4.29
CA ARG A 505 -33.01 -16.93 2.84
C ARG A 505 -34.44 -17.39 2.56
N PRO A 506 -35.16 -16.77 1.61
CA PRO A 506 -36.46 -17.27 1.21
C PRO A 506 -36.35 -18.73 0.76
N SER A 507 -37.45 -19.49 0.92
CA SER A 507 -37.40 -20.92 0.63
C SER A 507 -36.91 -21.15 -0.80
N ARG A 508 -36.06 -22.15 -1.01
CA ARG A 508 -35.56 -22.54 -2.35
C ARG A 508 -36.69 -22.82 -3.36
N ALA A 509 -37.92 -23.06 -2.88
CA ALA A 509 -39.11 -23.26 -3.71
C ALA A 509 -39.84 -21.96 -4.08
N ALA A 510 -39.61 -20.86 -3.34
CA ALA A 510 -40.24 -19.56 -3.55
C ALA A 510 -39.39 -18.58 -4.38
N GLU A 511 -38.10 -18.86 -4.55
CA GLU A 511 -37.17 -18.03 -5.33
C GLU A 511 -36.73 -18.72 -6.63
N SER A 512 -36.91 -18.02 -7.76
CA SER A 512 -36.42 -18.44 -9.09
C SER A 512 -35.28 -17.55 -9.61
N GLY A 513 -34.79 -16.63 -8.78
CA GLY A 513 -33.81 -15.62 -9.17
C GLY A 513 -32.40 -16.18 -9.33
N SER A 514 -31.70 -15.75 -10.38
CA SER A 514 -30.27 -16.03 -10.60
C SER A 514 -29.35 -15.27 -9.65
N GLY A 515 -29.88 -14.30 -8.89
CA GLY A 515 -29.17 -13.56 -7.85
C GLY A 515 -29.06 -14.31 -6.51
N VAL A 516 -29.70 -15.47 -6.37
CA VAL A 516 -29.64 -16.30 -5.16
C VAL A 516 -28.32 -17.07 -5.13
N ASP A 517 -27.67 -17.10 -3.96
CA ASP A 517 -26.49 -17.94 -3.75
C ASP A 517 -26.90 -19.41 -3.53
N TRP A 518 -27.12 -20.10 -4.64
CA TRP A 518 -27.46 -21.53 -4.66
C TRP A 518 -26.37 -22.44 -4.07
N THR A 519 -25.15 -21.92 -3.91
CA THR A 519 -23.98 -22.66 -3.40
C THR A 519 -23.72 -22.47 -1.91
N ALA A 520 -24.46 -21.58 -1.26
CA ALA A 520 -24.30 -21.30 0.15
C ALA A 520 -24.69 -22.48 1.04
N LEU A 521 -24.07 -22.58 2.22
CA LEU A 521 -24.35 -23.63 3.21
C LEU A 521 -25.81 -23.54 3.67
N ALA A 522 -26.50 -24.70 3.69
CA ALA A 522 -27.80 -24.87 4.31
C ALA A 522 -27.66 -25.42 5.73
N ALA A 523 -28.71 -25.27 6.54
CA ALA A 523 -28.68 -25.71 7.93
C ALA A 523 -28.49 -27.23 8.08
N ASP A 524 -29.01 -28.01 7.15
CA ASP A 524 -28.96 -29.48 7.21
C ASP A 524 -27.87 -30.07 6.29
N ASP A 525 -27.03 -29.23 5.69
CA ASP A 525 -25.84 -29.67 4.96
C ASP A 525 -24.84 -30.36 5.90
N ALA A 526 -24.11 -31.34 5.36
CA ALA A 526 -22.95 -31.91 6.04
C ALA A 526 -21.84 -30.85 6.23
N ILE A 527 -21.04 -31.02 7.28
CA ILE A 527 -19.91 -30.13 7.56
C ILE A 527 -18.78 -30.44 6.58
N GLU A 528 -18.59 -29.57 5.58
CA GLU A 528 -17.48 -29.66 4.64
C GLU A 528 -16.38 -28.64 5.01
N PRO A 529 -15.14 -29.08 5.34
CA PRO A 529 -14.07 -28.18 5.78
C PRO A 529 -13.81 -27.01 4.84
N ALA A 530 -13.74 -27.28 3.53
CA ALA A 530 -13.50 -26.24 2.53
C ALA A 530 -14.62 -25.19 2.49
N ARG A 531 -15.89 -25.60 2.64
CA ARG A 531 -17.04 -24.67 2.66
C ARG A 531 -17.07 -23.85 3.95
N PHE A 532 -16.74 -24.45 5.09
CA PHE A 532 -16.64 -23.74 6.37
C PHE A 532 -15.48 -22.74 6.38
N ALA A 533 -14.29 -23.13 5.94
CA ALA A 533 -13.14 -22.21 5.81
C ALA A 533 -13.45 -21.07 4.84
N THR A 534 -14.10 -21.36 3.70
CA THR A 534 -14.57 -20.33 2.76
C THR A 534 -15.58 -19.38 3.40
N TRP A 535 -16.50 -19.90 4.22
CA TRP A 535 -17.46 -19.08 4.95
C TRP A 535 -16.76 -18.16 5.96
N VAL A 536 -15.78 -18.66 6.71
CA VAL A 536 -14.98 -17.83 7.64
C VAL A 536 -14.27 -16.70 6.89
N PHE A 537 -13.57 -17.00 5.80
CA PHE A 537 -12.91 -15.96 5.02
C PHE A 537 -13.87 -14.94 4.42
N ARG A 538 -15.05 -15.38 3.98
CA ARG A 538 -16.05 -14.50 3.38
C ARG A 538 -16.72 -13.58 4.40
N TYR A 539 -17.19 -14.13 5.52
CA TYR A 539 -18.08 -13.42 6.45
C TYR A 539 -17.38 -12.94 7.73
N GLU A 540 -16.45 -13.71 8.29
CA GLU A 540 -15.69 -13.33 9.49
C GLU A 540 -14.55 -12.37 9.11
N ASP A 541 -13.74 -12.74 8.11
CA ASP A 541 -12.57 -11.97 7.71
C ASP A 541 -12.89 -10.93 6.61
N ARG A 542 -14.14 -10.91 6.10
CA ARG A 542 -14.61 -9.99 5.04
C ARG A 542 -13.73 -9.99 3.78
N GLY A 543 -13.12 -11.13 3.47
CA GLY A 543 -12.17 -11.30 2.36
C GLY A 543 -12.82 -11.65 1.02
N GLU A 544 -14.10 -11.35 0.81
CA GLU A 544 -14.76 -11.64 -0.46
C GLU A 544 -14.14 -10.82 -1.60
N ARG A 545 -13.87 -11.48 -2.73
CA ARG A 545 -13.37 -10.80 -3.94
C ARG A 545 -14.44 -9.86 -4.48
N ILE A 546 -14.17 -8.55 -4.49
CA ILE A 546 -15.09 -7.52 -4.97
C ILE A 546 -15.05 -7.28 -6.49
N LYS A 547 -13.87 -7.39 -7.12
CA LYS A 547 -13.68 -7.20 -8.57
C LYS A 547 -13.35 -8.53 -9.24
N ARG A 548 -14.13 -8.97 -10.24
CA ARG A 548 -13.97 -10.27 -10.91
C ARG A 548 -13.26 -10.17 -12.24
#